data_AF-A0A0Q4DFH3-F1
#
_entry.id   AF-A0A0Q4DFH3-F1
#
_cell.length_a   1.000
_cell.length_b   1.000
_cell.length_c   1.000
_cell.angle_alpha   90.00
_cell.angle_beta   90.00
_cell.angle_gamma   90.00
#
_symmetry.space_group_name_H-M   'P 1'
#
loop_
_entity.id
_entity.type
_entity.pdbx_description
1 polymer ?
#
loop_
_entity_poly.entity_id
_entity_poly.type
_entity_poly.pdbx_seq_one_letter_code
_entity_poly.pdbx_strand_id
1 'polypeptide(L)' 'MIRIDARGMRCPWPAIRLAKALRDGATVVEIEADDPRAAGELASAAAAVGAKLAVVSDGLFRVEH' A
#
# COMPACT_ATOMS: atom_id res chain seq x y z
N MET A 1 -9.13 9.02 4.80
CA MET A 1 -8.01 8.13 5.19
C MET A 1 -8.55 6.73 5.35
N ILE A 2 -7.90 5.73 4.76
CA ILE A 2 -8.29 4.31 4.82
C ILE A 2 -7.16 3.50 5.47
N ARG A 3 -7.51 2.47 6.24
CA ARG A 3 -6.57 1.48 6.77
C ARG A 3 -6.79 0.12 6.12
N ILE A 4 -5.72 -0.54 5.72
CA ILE A 4 -5.73 -1.86 5.10
C ILE A 4 -4.83 -2.79 5.92
N ASP A 5 -5.40 -3.84 6.49
CA ASP A 5 -4.62 -4.96 6.99
C ASP A 5 -4.43 -5.98 5.86
N ALA A 6 -3.19 -6.15 5.40
CA ALA A 6 -2.77 -7.11 4.40
C ALA A 6 -1.69 -8.07 4.94
N ARG A 7 -1.56 -8.20 6.26
CA ARG A 7 -0.67 -9.21 6.88
C ARG A 7 -1.15 -10.62 6.54
N GLY A 8 -0.21 -11.56 6.43
CA GLY A 8 -0.45 -12.91 5.96
C GLY A 8 -0.77 -13.03 4.46
N MET A 9 -0.89 -11.91 3.73
CA MET A 9 -1.08 -11.91 2.29
C MET A 9 0.25 -11.87 1.58
N ARG A 10 0.42 -12.73 0.57
CA ARG A 10 1.59 -12.71 -0.31
C ARG A 10 1.34 -11.81 -1.52
N CYS A 11 2.43 -11.34 -2.10
CA CYS A 11 2.50 -10.85 -3.48
C CYS A 11 1.52 -11.61 -4.41
N PRO A 12 0.62 -10.92 -5.15
CA PRO A 12 0.49 -9.46 -5.34
C PRO A 12 -0.62 -8.79 -4.50
N TRP A 13 -1.22 -9.49 -3.53
CA TRP A 13 -2.47 -9.05 -2.88
C TRP A 13 -2.39 -7.70 -2.16
N PRO A 14 -1.34 -7.36 -1.39
CA PRO A 14 -1.23 -6.04 -0.75
C PRO A 14 -1.30 -4.89 -1.77
N ALA A 15 -0.59 -5.02 -2.90
CA ALA A 15 -0.57 -4.04 -3.97
C ALA A 15 -1.93 -3.89 -4.67
N ILE A 16 -2.64 -5.00 -4.92
CA ILE A 16 -3.99 -4.96 -5.52
C ILE A 16 -4.97 -4.22 -4.61
N ARG A 17 -4.91 -4.46 -3.29
CA ARG A 17 -5.77 -3.80 -2.31
C ARG A 17 -5.48 -2.30 -2.21
N LEU A 18 -4.19 -1.93 -2.15
CA LEU A 18 -3.78 -0.53 -2.21
C LEU A 18 -4.29 0.14 -3.49
N ALA A 19 -4.02 -0.45 -4.66
CA ALA A 19 -4.41 0.13 -5.93
C ALA A 19 -5.94 0.28 -6.07
N LYS A 20 -6.72 -0.65 -5.50
CA LYS A 20 -8.18 -0.51 -5.42
C LYS A 20 -8.58 0.68 -4.55
N ALA A 21 -8.01 0.82 -3.36
CA ALA A 21 -8.33 1.94 -2.47
C ALA A 21 -8.02 3.31 -3.10
N LEU A 22 -6.87 3.43 -3.78
CA LEU A 22 -6.50 4.66 -4.49
C LEU A 22 -7.45 4.96 -5.66
N ARG A 23 -7.81 3.95 -6.46
CA ARG A 23 -8.81 4.11 -7.55
C ARG A 23 -10.19 4.47 -7.04
N ASP A 24 -10.57 3.99 -5.86
CA ASP A 24 -11.84 4.32 -5.20
C ASP A 24 -11.80 5.74 -4.55
N GLY A 25 -10.72 6.50 -4.73
CA GLY A 25 -10.60 7.91 -4.31
C GLY A 25 -9.94 8.12 -2.95
N ALA A 26 -9.28 7.12 -2.38
CA ALA A 26 -8.53 7.31 -1.14
C ALA A 26 -7.31 8.22 -1.37
N THR A 27 -7.29 9.38 -0.70
CA THR A 27 -6.16 10.31 -0.75
C THR A 27 -5.01 9.94 0.20
N VAL A 28 -5.33 9.18 1.25
CA VAL A 28 -4.37 8.69 2.25
C VAL A 28 -4.75 7.25 2.62
N VAL A 29 -3.80 6.33 2.49
CA VAL A 29 -3.92 4.91 2.85
C VAL A 29 -2.79 4.53 3.80
N GLU A 30 -3.13 3.94 4.94
CA GLU A 30 -2.17 3.19 5.77
C GLU A 30 -2.39 1.69 5.49
N ILE A 31 -1.31 0.97 5.19
CA ILE A 31 -1.37 -0.46 4.91
C ILE A 31 -0.31 -1.21 5.73
N GLU A 32 -0.76 -2.21 6.47
CA GLU A 32 0.10 -3.18 7.15
C GLU A 32 0.30 -4.40 6.25
N ALA A 33 1.56 -4.79 6.01
CA ALA A 33 1.92 -5.97 5.24
C ALA A 33 3.24 -6.56 5.76
N ASP A 34 3.29 -7.88 5.92
CA ASP A 34 4.42 -8.64 6.44
C ASP A 34 5.18 -9.41 5.35
N ASP A 35 4.73 -9.36 4.10
CA ASP A 35 5.50 -9.88 2.96
C ASP A 35 6.79 -9.04 2.80
N PRO A 36 7.99 -9.64 2.82
CA PRO A 36 9.25 -8.92 2.61
C PRO A 36 9.31 -8.15 1.29
N ARG A 37 8.49 -8.52 0.29
CA ARG A 37 8.41 -7.85 -1.01
C ARG A 37 7.43 -6.66 -1.02
N ALA A 38 6.63 -6.48 0.04
CA ALA A 38 5.55 -5.50 0.09
C ALA A 38 6.04 -4.09 -0.24
N ALA A 39 7.17 -3.65 0.32
CA ALA A 39 7.68 -2.30 0.10
C ALA A 39 7.84 -1.95 -1.40
N GLY A 40 8.45 -2.85 -2.17
CA GLY A 40 8.66 -2.64 -3.61
C GLY A 40 7.37 -2.66 -4.42
N GLU A 41 6.47 -3.59 -4.10
CA GLU A 41 5.21 -3.73 -4.84
C GLU A 41 4.22 -2.60 -4.53
N LEU A 42 4.13 -2.19 -3.27
CA LEU A 42 3.31 -1.06 -2.85
C LEU A 42 3.83 0.25 -3.46
N ALA A 43 5.15 0.44 -3.53
CA ALA A 43 5.75 1.61 -4.18
C ALA A 43 5.40 1.64 -5.68
N SER A 44 5.49 0.48 -6.36
CA SER A 44 5.09 0.38 -7.77
C SER A 44 3.60 0.67 -7.97
N ALA A 45 2.73 0.19 -7.09
CA ALA A 45 1.29 0.44 -7.16
C ALA A 45 0.94 1.91 -6.90
N ALA A 46 1.59 2.56 -5.93
CA ALA A 46 1.43 3.99 -5.65
C ALA A 46 1.90 4.85 -6.83
N ALA A 47 3.09 4.58 -7.37
CA ALA A 47 3.66 5.32 -8.48
C ALA A 47 2.80 5.24 -9.75
N ALA A 48 2.13 4.11 -10.00
CA ALA A 48 1.24 3.93 -11.15
C ALA A 48 0.05 4.90 -11.18
N VAL A 49 -0.30 5.51 -10.04
CA VAL A 49 -1.36 6.53 -9.94
C VAL A 49 -0.83 7.90 -9.48
N GLY A 50 0.49 8.09 -9.49
CA GLY A 50 1.13 9.34 -9.06
C GLY A 50 1.15 9.57 -7.55
N ALA A 51 0.81 8.56 -6.75
CA ALA A 51 0.89 8.63 -5.29
C ALA A 51 2.31 8.34 -4.78
N LYS A 52 2.62 8.85 -3.59
CA LYS A 52 3.90 8.65 -2.90
C LYS A 52 3.73 7.66 -1.76
N LEU A 53 4.69 6.76 -1.61
CA LEU A 53 4.77 5.83 -0.49
C LEU A 53 5.85 6.28 0.50
N ALA A 54 5.54 6.21 1.79
CA ALA A 54 6.47 6.34 2.90
C ALA A 54 6.41 5.08 3.78
N VAL A 55 7.55 4.64 4.27
CA VAL A 55 7.63 3.60 5.31
C VAL A 55 7.49 4.30 6.66
N VAL A 56 6.46 3.94 7.43
CA VAL A 56 6.20 4.53 8.75
C VAL A 56 6.96 3.75 9.82
N SER A 57 6.89 2.42 9.75
CA SER A 57 7.63 1.48 10.58
C SER A 57 7.76 0.14 9.85
N ASP A 58 8.42 -0.85 10.46
CA ASP A 58 8.49 -2.20 9.90
C ASP A 58 7.09 -2.75 9.62
N GLY A 59 6.88 -3.22 8.39
CA GLY A 59 5.59 -3.70 7.89
C GLY A 59 4.44 -2.69 7.79
N LEU A 60 4.64 -1.39 8.10
CA LEU A 60 3.61 -0.35 8.00
C LEU A 60 4.00 0.72 6.99
N PHE A 61 3.15 0.89 5.98
CA PHE A 61 3.35 1.83 4.88
C PHE A 61 2.23 2.85 4.84
N ARG A 62 2.57 4.09 4.50
CA ARG A 62 1.61 5.17 4.25
C ARG A 62 1.74 5.61 2.81
N VAL A 63 0.60 5.72 2.12
CA VAL A 63 0.51 6.15 0.73
C VAL A 63 -0.39 7.37 0.64
N GLU A 64 0.10 8.41 -0.04
CA GLU A 64 -0.59 9.69 -0.18
C GLU A 64 -0.54 10.17 -1.63
N HIS A 65 -1.66 10.71 -2.12
CA HIS A 65 -1.73 11.44 -3.40
C HIS A 65 -1.14 12.85 -3.27
#